data_AF-A0A9E4AK54-F1
#
_entry.id   AF-A0A9E4AK54-F1
#
_cell.length_a   1.000
_cell.length_b   1.000
_cell.length_c   1.000
_cell.angle_alpha   90.00
_cell.angle_beta   90.00
_cell.angle_gamma   90.00
#
_symmetry.space_group_name_H-M   'P 1'
#
loop_
_entity.id
_entity.type
_entity.pdbx_description
1 polymer ?
#
loop_
_entity_poly.entity_id
_entity_poly.type
_entity_poly.pdbx_seq_one_letter_code
_entity_poly.pdbx_strand_id
1 'polypeptide(L)'
;MKPIVLNVLLLFIVGITIVGCQGITYNDVETDSYTGPQTVDALMKAFDKRYTSRASSAKWATGMETSFGEKRRIEITLKSMDAKYPRQEWIQMLINKGFTIEKFKDYDRLLNLRVDLIMKEFHSEDDFEIAKDTHIDSMLQKHRVKHQVTNEAKRTYPGINDWFVVNGKALPSIPGRMYVQKTENGLSIRQVSTKTRSENGEIISVIGPELSKKQEADLKNKGIEPEGWEVVYLDEEGNIIPSDR
;
A
#
# COMPACT_ATOMS: atom_id res chain seq x y z
N MET A 1 13.34 11.58 55.70
CA MET A 1 12.41 10.94 54.76
C MET A 1 12.35 11.81 53.51
N LYS A 2 12.83 11.30 52.37
CA LYS A 2 12.78 11.99 51.06
C LYS A 2 11.59 11.45 50.27
N PRO A 3 10.74 12.30 49.65
CA PRO A 3 9.64 11.81 48.84
C PRO A 3 10.20 11.23 47.53
N ILE A 4 9.81 9.99 47.24
CA ILE A 4 10.05 9.33 45.95
C ILE A 4 9.00 9.88 44.99
N VAL A 5 9.42 10.74 44.07
CA VAL A 5 8.57 11.18 42.95
C VAL A 5 8.50 10.03 41.95
N LEU A 6 7.36 9.35 41.94
CA LEU A 6 7.05 8.29 40.98
C LEU A 6 6.77 8.96 39.61
N ASN A 7 7.79 9.00 38.76
CA ASN A 7 7.61 9.34 37.35
C ASN A 7 6.84 8.21 36.68
N VAL A 8 5.52 8.38 36.54
CA VAL A 8 4.67 7.51 35.73
C VAL A 8 4.96 7.86 34.27
N LEU A 9 5.78 7.04 33.62
CA LEU A 9 6.01 7.08 32.18
C LEU A 9 4.73 6.56 31.49
N LEU A 10 3.83 7.47 31.10
CA LEU A 10 2.66 7.14 30.30
C LEU A 10 3.11 6.83 28.86
N LEU A 11 3.24 5.55 28.54
CA LEU A 11 3.41 5.06 27.17
C LEU A 11 2.12 5.29 26.38
N PHE A 12 2.05 6.41 25.66
CA PHE A 12 1.01 6.61 24.64
C PHE A 12 1.34 5.73 23.44
N ILE A 13 0.67 4.59 23.36
CA ILE A 13 0.69 3.73 22.18
C ILE A 13 -0.18 4.43 21.12
N VAL A 14 0.46 5.19 20.22
CA VAL A 14 -0.20 5.72 19.01
C VAL A 14 -0.44 4.53 18.07
N GLY A 15 -1.56 3.85 18.27
CA GLY A 15 -2.02 2.79 17.40
C GLY A 15 -2.59 3.38 16.11
N ILE A 16 -1.80 3.45 15.04
CA ILE A 16 -2.31 3.75 13.71
C ILE A 16 -3.03 2.50 13.20
N THR A 17 -4.35 2.43 13.37
CA THR A 17 -5.18 1.40 12.73
C THR A 17 -5.45 1.81 11.28
N ILE A 18 -4.52 1.47 10.37
CA ILE A 18 -4.75 1.59 8.93
C ILE A 18 -5.74 0.49 8.51
N VAL A 19 -7.04 0.80 8.53
CA VAL A 19 -8.07 -0.04 7.90
C VAL A 19 -8.07 0.26 6.39
N GLY A 20 -6.99 -0.13 5.73
CA GLY A 20 -6.86 -0.08 4.27
C GLY A 20 -7.53 -1.31 3.65
N CYS A 21 -8.85 -1.33 3.58
CA CYS A 21 -9.56 -2.36 2.82
C CYS A 21 -9.88 -1.83 1.42
N GLN A 22 -9.11 -2.26 0.42
CA GLN A 22 -9.60 -2.58 -0.94
C GLN A 22 -8.47 -3.22 -1.75
N GLY A 23 -8.30 -4.54 -1.58
CA GLY A 23 -7.69 -5.37 -2.61
C GLY A 23 -8.70 -5.48 -3.76
N ILE A 24 -8.64 -4.56 -4.71
CA ILE A 24 -9.36 -4.72 -5.97
C ILE A 24 -8.59 -5.78 -6.76
N THR A 25 -9.14 -7.00 -6.85
CA THR A 25 -8.61 -8.04 -7.72
C THR A 25 -8.75 -7.61 -9.17
N TYR A 26 -7.62 -7.59 -9.87
CA TYR A 26 -7.52 -7.23 -11.28
C TYR A 26 -7.97 -8.43 -12.11
N ASN A 27 -9.26 -8.53 -12.42
CA ASN A 27 -9.65 -9.36 -13.54
C ASN A 27 -9.22 -8.63 -14.83
N ASP A 28 -8.41 -9.36 -15.57
CA ASP A 28 -7.76 -9.01 -16.83
C ASP A 28 -8.76 -8.38 -17.82
N VAL A 29 -8.58 -7.11 -18.13
CA VAL A 29 -9.08 -6.51 -19.37
C VAL A 29 -7.90 -5.76 -19.95
N GLU A 30 -7.40 -6.34 -21.04
CA GLU A 30 -6.40 -5.89 -21.99
C GLU A 30 -5.60 -4.64 -21.62
N THR A 31 -4.29 -4.86 -21.59
CA THR A 31 -3.24 -3.86 -21.50
C THR A 31 -3.27 -2.93 -22.71
N ASP A 32 -4.16 -1.95 -22.71
CA ASP A 32 -4.06 -0.84 -23.65
C ASP A 32 -2.79 -0.06 -23.32
N SER A 33 -1.72 -0.36 -24.07
CA SER A 33 -0.51 0.44 -24.08
C SER A 33 -0.81 1.74 -24.82
N TYR A 34 -0.78 2.84 -24.10
CA TYR A 34 -0.89 4.19 -24.63
C TYR A 34 0.47 4.67 -25.12
N THR A 35 0.55 4.96 -26.41
CA THR A 35 1.75 5.49 -27.09
C THR A 35 1.57 6.94 -27.55
N GLY A 36 0.53 7.62 -27.06
CA GLY A 36 0.24 9.00 -27.44
C GLY A 36 1.08 10.04 -26.67
N PRO A 37 0.86 11.34 -26.95
CA PRO A 37 1.57 12.42 -26.28
C PRO A 37 1.44 12.38 -24.76
N GLN A 38 2.55 12.61 -24.03
CA GLN A 38 2.55 12.71 -22.58
C GLN A 38 2.11 14.13 -22.13
N THR A 39 0.86 14.49 -22.44
CA THR A 39 0.23 15.75 -22.04
C THR A 39 -0.98 15.49 -21.15
N VAL A 40 -1.35 16.46 -20.30
CA VAL A 40 -2.51 16.35 -19.40
C VAL A 40 -3.77 15.99 -20.19
N ASP A 41 -4.08 16.75 -21.24
CA ASP A 41 -5.30 16.54 -22.05
C ASP A 41 -5.34 15.16 -22.70
N ALA A 42 -4.20 14.69 -23.23
CA ALA A 42 -4.16 13.43 -23.96
C ALA A 42 -4.29 12.23 -23.02
N LEU A 43 -3.65 12.29 -21.84
CA LEU A 43 -3.77 11.26 -20.79
C LEU A 43 -5.16 11.24 -20.17
N MET A 44 -5.75 12.41 -19.87
CA MET A 44 -7.11 12.49 -19.36
C MET A 44 -8.11 11.96 -20.41
N LYS A 45 -7.97 12.36 -21.68
CA LYS A 45 -8.81 11.82 -22.75
C LYS A 45 -8.72 10.30 -22.88
N ALA A 46 -7.54 9.73 -22.69
CA ALA A 46 -7.32 8.29 -22.78
C ALA A 46 -7.90 7.51 -21.59
N PHE A 47 -7.74 8.01 -20.36
CA PHE A 47 -7.94 7.19 -19.16
C PHE A 47 -9.02 7.68 -18.19
N ASP A 48 -9.44 8.94 -18.27
CA ASP A 48 -10.17 9.60 -17.19
C ASP A 48 -11.60 9.09 -17.00
N LYS A 49 -12.27 8.69 -18.09
CA LYS A 49 -13.58 8.04 -18.04
C LYS A 49 -13.52 6.73 -17.24
N ARG A 50 -12.52 5.88 -17.52
CA ARG A 50 -12.32 4.60 -16.83
C ARG A 50 -11.92 4.82 -15.38
N TYR A 51 -11.05 5.81 -15.12
CA TYR A 51 -10.64 6.18 -13.77
C TYR A 51 -11.84 6.64 -12.93
N THR A 52 -12.64 7.58 -13.44
CA THR A 52 -13.80 8.13 -12.73
C THR A 52 -14.83 7.06 -12.45
N SER A 53 -15.16 6.20 -13.42
CA SER A 53 -16.12 5.11 -13.24
C SER A 53 -15.70 4.12 -12.16
N ARG A 54 -14.40 3.89 -12.00
CA ARG A 54 -13.85 2.99 -10.97
C ARG A 54 -13.76 3.68 -9.61
N ALA A 55 -13.31 4.92 -9.59
CA ALA A 55 -13.07 5.66 -8.35
C ALA A 55 -14.36 6.29 -7.78
N SER A 56 -15.46 6.39 -8.53
CA SER A 56 -16.71 7.00 -8.07
C SER A 56 -17.37 6.25 -6.91
N SER A 57 -17.18 4.94 -6.81
CA SER A 57 -17.67 4.11 -5.69
C SER A 57 -16.62 3.89 -4.59
N ALA A 58 -15.37 4.27 -4.85
CA ALA A 58 -14.30 4.09 -3.89
C ALA A 58 -14.40 5.13 -2.77
N LYS A 59 -14.30 4.63 -1.53
CA LYS A 59 -14.29 5.44 -0.31
C LYS A 59 -13.13 4.97 0.55
N TRP A 60 -12.32 5.92 1.00
CA TRP A 60 -11.27 5.67 1.97
C TRP A 60 -11.62 6.40 3.26
N ALA A 61 -11.21 5.85 4.39
CA ALA A 61 -11.40 6.52 5.66
C ALA A 61 -10.21 6.28 6.56
N THR A 62 -9.88 7.28 7.36
CA THR A 62 -8.89 7.15 8.44
C THR A 62 -9.36 7.96 9.65
N GLY A 63 -8.92 7.56 10.82
CA GLY A 63 -9.18 8.27 12.07
C GLY A 63 -7.93 8.35 12.92
N MET A 64 -7.85 9.40 13.74
CA MET A 64 -6.79 9.60 14.71
C MET A 64 -7.40 10.06 16.03
N GLU A 65 -6.71 9.76 17.12
CA GLU A 65 -7.02 10.30 18.43
C GLU A 65 -5.89 11.25 18.81
N THR A 66 -6.22 12.51 19.12
CA THR A 66 -5.22 13.50 19.52
C THR A 66 -4.72 13.21 20.94
N SER A 67 -3.62 13.86 21.35
CA SER A 67 -3.11 13.80 22.72
C SER A 67 -4.12 14.24 23.80
N PHE A 68 -5.18 14.97 23.40
CA PHE A 68 -6.28 15.38 24.27
C PHE A 68 -7.48 14.41 24.26
N GLY A 69 -7.35 13.25 23.61
CA GLY A 69 -8.42 12.24 23.48
C GLY A 69 -9.50 12.60 22.44
N GLU A 70 -9.27 13.62 21.60
CA GLU A 70 -10.21 14.00 20.56
C GLU A 70 -10.12 13.01 19.40
N LYS A 71 -11.22 12.32 19.10
CA LYS A 71 -11.31 11.39 17.97
C LYS A 71 -11.74 12.12 16.71
N ARG A 72 -10.81 12.24 15.76
CA ARG A 72 -11.06 12.80 14.43
C ARG A 72 -11.17 11.68 13.41
N ARG A 73 -12.00 11.89 12.39
CA ARG A 73 -12.16 10.97 11.27
C ARG A 73 -12.38 11.75 9.98
N ILE A 74 -11.77 11.29 8.89
CA ILE A 74 -12.07 11.76 7.54
C ILE A 74 -12.55 10.62 6.66
N GLU A 75 -13.47 10.95 5.75
CA GLU A 75 -13.83 10.12 4.61
C GLU A 75 -13.30 10.83 3.36
N ILE A 76 -12.54 10.10 2.55
CA ILE A 76 -11.97 10.55 1.29
C ILE A 76 -12.80 9.89 0.19
N THR A 77 -13.34 10.73 -0.69
CA THR A 77 -14.03 10.33 -1.91
C THR A 77 -13.25 10.86 -3.11
N LEU A 78 -13.54 10.36 -4.32
CA LEU A 78 -12.98 10.95 -5.54
C LEU A 78 -13.23 12.46 -5.61
N LYS A 79 -14.44 12.91 -5.24
CA LYS A 79 -14.82 14.33 -5.25
C LYS A 79 -13.96 15.16 -4.29
N SER A 80 -13.78 14.70 -3.04
CA SER A 80 -12.95 15.43 -2.07
C SER A 80 -11.47 15.42 -2.45
N MET A 81 -11.01 14.32 -3.04
CA MET A 81 -9.65 14.20 -3.55
C MET A 81 -9.38 15.16 -4.71
N ASP A 82 -10.28 15.23 -5.69
CA ASP A 82 -10.17 16.16 -6.82
C ASP A 82 -10.31 17.63 -6.41
N ALA A 83 -11.08 17.92 -5.35
CA ALA A 83 -11.18 19.26 -4.80
C ALA A 83 -9.88 19.73 -4.13
N LYS A 84 -9.16 18.81 -3.47
CA LYS A 84 -7.93 19.13 -2.74
C LYS A 84 -6.67 19.05 -3.59
N TYR A 85 -6.60 18.04 -4.44
CA TYR A 85 -5.50 17.77 -5.35
C TYR A 85 -6.06 17.51 -6.76
N PRO A 86 -6.35 18.57 -7.53
CA PRO A 86 -6.96 18.44 -8.85
C PRO A 86 -6.17 17.52 -9.79
N ARG A 87 -6.87 16.68 -10.54
CA ARG A 87 -6.24 15.70 -11.45
C ARG A 87 -5.31 16.34 -12.46
N GLN A 88 -5.74 17.45 -13.06
CA GLN A 88 -4.97 18.16 -14.08
C GLN A 88 -3.61 18.61 -13.53
N GLU A 89 -3.62 19.27 -12.37
CA GLU A 89 -2.41 19.74 -11.68
C GLU A 89 -1.51 18.57 -11.26
N TRP A 90 -2.11 17.50 -10.73
CA TRP A 90 -1.38 16.30 -10.34
C TRP A 90 -0.70 15.62 -11.53
N ILE A 91 -1.41 15.45 -12.65
CA ILE A 91 -0.86 14.87 -13.88
C ILE A 91 0.26 15.76 -14.44
N GLN A 92 0.05 17.08 -14.46
CA GLN A 92 1.09 18.02 -14.90
C GLN A 92 2.34 17.91 -14.05
N MET A 93 2.20 17.81 -12.73
CA MET A 93 3.31 17.60 -11.80
C MET A 93 4.05 16.28 -12.08
N LEU A 94 3.32 15.18 -12.32
CA LEU A 94 3.92 13.89 -12.67
C LEU A 94 4.75 13.98 -13.95
N ILE A 95 4.21 14.62 -14.98
CA ILE A 95 4.91 14.85 -16.27
C ILE A 95 6.16 15.70 -16.04
N ASN A 96 6.05 16.82 -15.31
CA ASN A 96 7.18 17.70 -15.02
C ASN A 96 8.30 17.00 -14.25
N LYS A 97 7.94 16.04 -13.39
CA LYS A 97 8.90 15.20 -12.66
C LYS A 97 9.47 14.06 -13.52
N GLY A 98 9.02 13.87 -14.76
CA GLY A 98 9.54 12.87 -15.70
C GLY A 98 8.87 11.50 -15.63
N PHE A 99 7.64 11.39 -15.13
CA PHE A 99 6.86 10.16 -15.23
C PHE A 99 6.24 10.00 -16.61
N THR A 100 6.35 8.80 -17.17
CA THR A 100 5.58 8.37 -18.34
C THR A 100 4.42 7.49 -17.90
N ILE A 101 3.25 7.68 -18.51
CA ILE A 101 2.04 6.93 -18.21
C ILE A 101 1.59 6.22 -19.48
N GLU A 102 1.98 4.95 -19.59
CA GLU A 102 1.74 4.13 -20.79
C GLU A 102 0.56 3.20 -20.61
N LYS A 103 0.03 3.03 -19.40
CA LYS A 103 -1.05 2.08 -19.13
C LYS A 103 -2.04 2.68 -18.15
N PHE A 104 -3.31 2.29 -18.28
CA PHE A 104 -4.35 2.68 -17.34
C PHE A 104 -3.99 2.33 -15.89
N LYS A 105 -3.33 1.18 -15.66
CA LYS A 105 -2.91 0.74 -14.32
C LYS A 105 -1.95 1.73 -13.66
N ASP A 106 -1.06 2.34 -14.44
CA ASP A 106 -0.10 3.31 -13.94
C ASP A 106 -0.79 4.65 -13.69
N TYR A 107 -1.69 5.08 -14.59
CA TYR A 107 -2.55 6.24 -14.40
C TYR A 107 -3.37 6.14 -13.09
N ASP A 108 -4.09 5.04 -12.90
CA ASP A 108 -4.89 4.78 -11.69
C ASP A 108 -4.02 4.81 -10.42
N ARG A 109 -2.89 4.10 -10.42
CA ARG A 109 -1.99 4.04 -9.26
C ARG A 109 -1.39 5.40 -8.92
N LEU A 110 -0.91 6.14 -9.91
CA LEU A 110 -0.26 7.44 -9.71
C LEU A 110 -1.27 8.51 -9.25
N LEU A 111 -2.50 8.49 -9.76
CA LEU A 111 -3.56 9.36 -9.25
C LEU A 111 -3.99 8.99 -7.84
N ASN A 112 -4.01 7.70 -7.49
CA ASN A 112 -4.41 7.26 -6.15
C ASN A 112 -3.35 7.54 -5.06
N LEU A 113 -2.11 7.91 -5.42
CA LEU A 113 -1.14 8.44 -4.45
C LEU A 113 -1.64 9.71 -3.73
N ARG A 114 -2.61 10.43 -4.31
CA ARG A 114 -3.28 11.56 -3.65
C ARG A 114 -4.01 11.13 -2.37
N VAL A 115 -4.52 9.90 -2.30
CA VAL A 115 -5.16 9.39 -1.07
C VAL A 115 -4.13 9.30 0.06
N ASP A 116 -2.95 8.74 -0.23
CA ASP A 116 -1.86 8.62 0.75
C ASP A 116 -1.40 10.01 1.21
N LEU A 117 -1.37 11.00 0.31
CA LEU A 117 -1.04 12.39 0.64
C LEU A 117 -2.07 13.00 1.60
N ILE A 118 -3.37 12.87 1.31
CA ILE A 118 -4.47 13.37 2.16
C ILE A 118 -4.42 12.70 3.53
N MET A 119 -4.18 11.38 3.57
CA MET A 119 -4.05 10.65 4.83
C MET A 119 -2.84 11.14 5.60
N LYS A 120 -1.68 11.35 4.97
CA LYS A 120 -0.49 11.83 5.65
C LYS A 120 -0.71 13.21 6.25
N GLU A 121 -1.31 14.12 5.49
CA GLU A 121 -1.66 15.46 5.96
C GLU A 121 -2.60 15.41 7.17
N PHE A 122 -3.62 14.55 7.14
CA PHE A 122 -4.56 14.41 8.24
C PHE A 122 -3.90 13.96 9.54
N HIS A 123 -2.85 13.13 9.48
CA HIS A 123 -2.09 12.68 10.64
C HIS A 123 -0.87 13.55 10.95
N SER A 124 -0.64 14.64 10.21
CA SER A 124 0.46 15.55 10.48
C SER A 124 0.02 16.54 11.56
N GLU A 125 0.79 16.62 12.65
CA GLU A 125 0.59 17.66 13.68
C GLU A 125 1.28 18.98 13.28
N ASP A 126 2.28 18.90 12.40
CA ASP A 126 3.07 20.04 11.89
C ASP A 126 2.43 20.70 10.65
N ASP A 127 2.97 21.86 10.26
CA ASP A 127 2.66 22.56 9.00
C ASP A 127 3.05 21.70 7.79
N PHE A 128 2.12 20.83 7.41
CA PHE A 128 2.27 19.89 6.32
C PHE A 128 2.60 20.58 5.00
N GLU A 129 2.20 21.84 4.82
CA GLU A 129 2.47 22.58 3.59
C GLU A 129 3.97 22.77 3.34
N ILE A 130 4.77 22.93 4.39
CA ILE A 130 6.24 23.03 4.28
C ILE A 130 6.85 21.70 3.85
N ALA A 131 6.32 20.58 4.36
CA ALA A 131 6.86 19.24 4.08
C ALA A 131 6.23 18.54 2.86
N LYS A 132 5.16 19.11 2.29
CA LYS A 132 4.31 18.49 1.26
C LYS A 132 5.11 18.06 0.04
N ASP A 133 5.92 18.97 -0.53
CA ASP A 133 6.66 18.69 -1.76
C ASP A 133 7.71 17.59 -1.54
N THR A 134 8.44 17.64 -0.43
CA THR A 134 9.38 16.58 -0.02
C THR A 134 8.67 15.24 0.16
N HIS A 135 7.46 15.25 0.72
CA HIS A 135 6.67 14.04 0.89
C HIS A 135 6.21 13.47 -0.45
N ILE A 136 5.71 14.31 -1.35
CA ILE A 136 5.36 13.94 -2.72
C ILE A 136 6.55 13.31 -3.42
N ASP A 137 7.72 13.93 -3.35
CA ASP A 137 8.94 13.39 -3.98
C ASP A 137 9.34 12.04 -3.40
N SER A 138 9.24 11.86 -2.08
CA SER A 138 9.48 10.57 -1.43
C SER A 138 8.50 9.49 -1.91
N MET A 139 7.20 9.79 -2.00
CA MET A 139 6.18 8.85 -2.50
C MET A 139 6.44 8.46 -3.95
N LEU A 140 6.74 9.44 -4.79
CA LEU A 140 7.03 9.23 -6.21
C LEU A 140 8.31 8.41 -6.40
N GLN A 141 9.36 8.68 -5.62
CA GLN A 141 10.58 7.89 -5.66
C GLN A 141 10.35 6.45 -5.21
N LYS A 142 9.58 6.23 -4.13
CA LYS A 142 9.18 4.88 -3.70
C LYS A 142 8.40 4.15 -4.79
N HIS A 143 7.50 4.84 -5.48
CA HIS A 143 6.77 4.28 -6.61
C HIS A 143 7.70 3.85 -7.75
N ARG A 144 8.67 4.70 -8.13
CA ARG A 144 9.68 4.39 -9.17
C ARG A 144 10.49 3.16 -8.83
N VAL A 145 11.08 3.13 -7.64
CA VAL A 145 11.90 1.99 -7.17
C VAL A 145 11.06 0.72 -7.19
N LYS A 146 9.83 0.77 -6.65
CA LYS A 146 8.93 -0.37 -6.66
C LYS A 146 8.66 -0.87 -8.08
N HIS A 147 8.37 0.03 -9.02
CA HIS A 147 8.09 -0.31 -10.41
C HIS A 147 9.31 -0.92 -11.10
N GLN A 148 10.50 -0.31 -10.93
CA GLN A 148 11.76 -0.79 -11.51
C GLN A 148 12.09 -2.21 -11.03
N VAL A 149 12.12 -2.43 -9.72
CA VAL A 149 12.49 -3.72 -9.13
C VAL A 149 11.45 -4.80 -9.51
N THR A 150 10.17 -4.44 -9.57
CA THR A 150 9.12 -5.38 -10.02
C THR A 150 9.29 -5.76 -11.49
N ASN A 151 9.63 -4.81 -12.37
CA ASN A 151 9.82 -5.08 -13.79
C ASN A 151 11.07 -5.92 -14.06
N GLU A 152 12.15 -5.66 -13.32
CA GLU A 152 13.35 -6.51 -13.36
C GLU A 152 13.01 -7.95 -12.94
N ALA A 153 12.32 -8.12 -11.81
CA ALA A 153 11.92 -9.44 -11.33
C ALA A 153 11.01 -10.19 -12.32
N LYS A 154 10.07 -9.49 -12.97
CA LYS A 154 9.23 -10.06 -14.04
C LYS A 154 10.02 -10.52 -15.26
N ARG A 155 11.09 -9.83 -15.62
CA ARG A 155 11.98 -10.25 -16.72
C ARG A 155 12.73 -11.52 -16.35
N THR A 156 13.21 -11.61 -15.12
CA THR A 156 13.94 -12.78 -14.62
C THR A 156 13.02 -13.99 -14.40
N TYR A 157 11.78 -13.76 -13.96
CA TYR A 157 10.82 -14.82 -13.63
C TYR A 157 9.44 -14.54 -14.28
N PRO A 158 9.32 -14.74 -15.61
CA PRO A 158 8.11 -14.39 -16.36
C PRO A 158 6.88 -15.22 -15.99
N GLY A 159 7.05 -16.38 -15.35
CA GLY A 159 5.95 -17.23 -14.87
C GLY A 159 5.25 -16.72 -13.60
N ILE A 160 5.72 -15.62 -13.00
CA ILE A 160 5.17 -15.06 -11.76
C ILE A 160 4.34 -13.81 -12.08
N ASN A 161 3.04 -13.92 -11.86
CA ASN A 161 2.06 -12.90 -12.26
C ASN A 161 2.03 -11.69 -11.34
N ASP A 162 2.34 -11.87 -10.05
CA ASP A 162 2.22 -10.81 -9.05
C ASP A 162 3.43 -10.73 -8.12
N TRP A 163 3.72 -9.51 -7.68
CA TRP A 163 4.93 -9.14 -6.97
C TRP A 163 4.63 -8.05 -5.95
N PHE A 164 5.28 -8.12 -4.81
CA PHE A 164 5.34 -7.01 -3.86
C PHE A 164 6.79 -6.68 -3.55
N VAL A 165 7.02 -5.48 -3.02
CA VAL A 165 8.36 -4.99 -2.73
C VAL A 165 8.51 -4.80 -1.23
N VAL A 166 9.56 -5.41 -0.65
CA VAL A 166 9.98 -5.25 0.74
C VAL A 166 11.40 -4.72 0.71
N ASN A 167 11.62 -3.55 1.32
CA ASN A 167 12.94 -2.91 1.44
C ASN A 167 13.75 -2.88 0.13
N GLY A 168 13.06 -2.55 -0.97
CA GLY A 168 13.67 -2.44 -2.30
C GLY A 168 13.87 -3.77 -3.04
N LYS A 169 13.41 -4.91 -2.50
CA LYS A 169 13.48 -6.23 -3.14
C LYS A 169 12.10 -6.70 -3.56
N ALA A 170 11.96 -7.14 -4.81
CA ALA A 170 10.73 -7.74 -5.29
C ALA A 170 10.65 -9.21 -4.84
N LEU A 171 9.54 -9.54 -4.21
CA LEU A 171 9.23 -10.88 -3.74
C LEU A 171 7.98 -11.38 -4.46
N PRO A 172 7.97 -12.65 -4.89
CA PRO A 172 6.87 -13.19 -5.67
C PRO A 172 5.64 -13.40 -4.79
N SER A 173 4.49 -12.99 -5.33
CA SER A 173 3.19 -13.16 -4.69
C SER A 173 2.61 -14.51 -5.13
N ILE A 174 2.96 -15.57 -4.38
CA ILE A 174 2.56 -16.96 -4.69
C ILE A 174 1.51 -17.42 -3.67
N PRO A 175 0.31 -17.86 -4.11
CA PRO A 175 -0.68 -18.42 -3.21
C PRO A 175 -0.13 -19.58 -2.38
N GLY A 176 -0.40 -19.58 -1.07
CA GLY A 176 0.16 -20.59 -0.14
C GLY A 176 1.58 -20.30 0.35
N ARG A 177 2.18 -19.18 -0.09
CA ARG A 177 3.45 -18.68 0.47
C ARG A 177 3.21 -17.52 1.43
N MET A 178 3.94 -17.52 2.53
CA MET A 178 4.01 -16.39 3.44
C MET A 178 5.45 -15.93 3.64
N TYR A 179 5.59 -14.65 3.94
CA TYR A 179 6.86 -14.02 4.25
C TYR A 179 6.84 -13.53 5.68
N VAL A 180 7.82 -13.97 6.47
CA VAL A 180 7.97 -13.61 7.88
C VAL A 180 9.23 -12.77 8.01
N GLN A 181 9.05 -11.47 8.21
CA GLN A 181 10.15 -10.54 8.37
C GLN A 181 10.36 -10.22 9.85
N LYS A 182 11.59 -10.38 10.33
CA LYS A 182 11.99 -9.85 11.63
C LYS A 182 12.21 -8.34 11.51
N THR A 183 11.62 -7.59 12.42
CA THR A 183 11.79 -6.13 12.55
C THR A 183 12.13 -5.80 14.00
N GLU A 184 12.62 -4.59 14.24
CA GLU A 184 12.88 -4.07 15.60
C GLU A 184 11.65 -4.19 16.52
N ASN A 185 10.44 -4.07 15.96
CA ASN A 185 9.17 -4.11 16.68
C ASN A 185 8.54 -5.52 16.74
N GLY A 186 9.26 -6.56 16.31
CA GLY A 186 8.80 -7.94 16.29
C GLY A 186 8.60 -8.52 14.88
N LEU A 187 7.74 -9.52 14.75
CA LEU A 187 7.53 -10.24 13.48
C LEU A 187 6.41 -9.59 12.65
N SER A 188 6.78 -9.16 11.44
CA SER A 188 5.85 -8.75 10.39
C SER A 188 5.54 -9.95 9.50
N ILE A 189 4.26 -10.33 9.42
CA ILE A 189 3.81 -11.45 8.59
C ILE A 189 3.06 -10.88 7.38
N ARG A 190 3.53 -11.24 6.19
CA ARG A 190 2.86 -10.94 4.94
C ARG A 190 2.45 -12.25 4.27
N GLN A 191 1.16 -12.55 4.33
CA GLN A 191 0.57 -13.68 3.63
C GLN A 191 0.07 -13.27 2.25
N VAL A 192 0.21 -14.15 1.27
CA VAL A 192 -0.37 -13.97 -0.06
C VAL A 192 -1.62 -14.84 -0.16
N SER A 193 -2.78 -14.21 0.00
CA SER A 193 -4.07 -14.79 -0.35
C SER A 193 -4.77 -13.87 -1.34
N THR A 194 -5.36 -14.46 -2.39
CA THR A 194 -6.14 -13.71 -3.38
C THR A 194 -7.60 -13.84 -3.02
N LYS A 195 -8.29 -12.74 -2.70
CA LYS A 195 -9.74 -12.76 -2.46
C LYS A 195 -10.44 -12.16 -3.67
N THR A 196 -11.12 -12.96 -4.47
CA THR A 196 -11.98 -12.43 -5.53
C THR A 196 -13.29 -11.98 -4.90
N ARG A 197 -13.70 -10.75 -5.24
CA ARG A 197 -14.99 -10.21 -4.82
C ARG A 197 -15.92 -10.01 -6.02
N SER A 198 -17.21 -10.25 -5.84
CA SER A 198 -18.26 -9.90 -6.79
C SER A 198 -18.49 -8.38 -6.85
N GLU A 199 -19.30 -7.92 -7.80
CA GLU A 199 -19.65 -6.50 -7.99
C GLU A 199 -20.32 -5.88 -6.76
N ASN A 200 -21.04 -6.68 -5.96
CA ASN A 200 -21.66 -6.27 -4.69
C ASN A 200 -20.67 -6.27 -3.49
N GLY A 201 -19.39 -6.63 -3.71
CA GLY A 201 -18.35 -6.63 -2.70
C GLY A 201 -18.25 -7.89 -1.83
N GLU A 202 -19.10 -8.89 -2.06
CA GLU A 202 -19.03 -10.20 -1.40
C GLU A 202 -17.81 -10.98 -1.88
N ILE A 203 -17.18 -11.75 -0.99
CA ILE A 203 -16.03 -12.59 -1.34
C ILE A 203 -16.56 -13.84 -2.03
N ILE A 204 -16.27 -14.00 -3.31
CA ILE A 204 -16.72 -15.15 -4.13
C ILE A 204 -15.66 -16.24 -4.26
N SER A 205 -14.38 -15.93 -4.06
CA SER A 205 -13.34 -16.94 -3.90
C SER A 205 -12.16 -16.44 -3.09
N VAL A 206 -11.48 -17.38 -2.43
CA VAL A 206 -10.18 -17.14 -1.80
C VAL A 206 -9.21 -18.16 -2.37
N ILE A 207 -8.12 -17.71 -2.98
CA ILE A 207 -7.03 -18.55 -3.49
C ILE A 207 -5.86 -18.43 -2.50
N GLY A 208 -5.46 -19.56 -1.95
CA GLY A 208 -4.49 -19.68 -0.87
C GLY A 208 -5.16 -19.80 0.51
N PRO A 209 -4.48 -20.38 1.51
CA PRO A 209 -5.03 -20.48 2.86
C PRO A 209 -5.15 -19.08 3.48
N GLU A 210 -6.00 -18.91 4.50
CA GLU A 210 -5.95 -17.75 5.39
C GLU A 210 -5.41 -18.22 6.74
N LEU A 211 -4.47 -17.46 7.32
CA LEU A 211 -4.03 -17.75 8.68
C LEU A 211 -5.18 -17.53 9.66
N SER A 212 -5.49 -18.57 10.43
CA SER A 212 -6.30 -18.39 11.64
C SER A 212 -5.53 -17.54 12.66
N LYS A 213 -6.27 -16.82 13.52
CA LYS A 213 -5.66 -16.04 14.62
C LYS A 213 -4.74 -16.89 15.50
N LYS A 214 -5.07 -18.18 15.67
CA LYS A 214 -4.25 -19.12 16.42
C LYS A 214 -2.94 -19.41 15.69
N GLN A 215 -2.98 -19.74 14.40
CA GLN A 215 -1.77 -19.96 13.60
C GLN A 215 -0.88 -18.71 13.55
N GLU A 216 -1.47 -17.53 13.40
CA GLU A 216 -0.72 -16.27 13.43
C GLU A 216 -0.04 -16.06 14.79
N ALA A 217 -0.74 -16.32 15.89
CA ALA A 217 -0.19 -16.21 17.24
C ALA A 217 0.87 -17.28 17.54
N ASP A 218 0.66 -18.51 17.10
CA ASP A 218 1.62 -19.62 17.28
C ASP A 218 2.90 -19.37 16.47
N LEU A 219 2.78 -18.85 15.24
CA LEU A 219 3.94 -18.43 14.45
C LEU A 219 4.68 -17.26 15.10
N LYS A 220 3.96 -16.22 15.55
CA LYS A 220 4.57 -15.03 16.16
C LYS A 220 5.26 -15.32 17.50
N ASN A 221 4.61 -16.10 18.37
CA ASN A 221 5.04 -16.26 19.75
C ASN A 221 5.88 -17.52 19.99
N LYS A 222 5.69 -18.56 19.17
CA LYS A 222 6.34 -19.87 19.35
C LYS A 222 7.20 -20.28 18.16
N GLY A 223 7.16 -19.53 17.05
CA GLY A 223 7.85 -19.89 15.82
C GLY A 223 7.28 -21.14 15.15
N ILE A 224 6.04 -21.53 15.46
CA ILE A 224 5.43 -22.73 14.87
C ILE A 224 4.91 -22.40 13.47
N GLU A 225 5.52 -23.00 12.45
CA GLU A 225 5.07 -22.86 11.07
C GLU A 225 3.69 -23.52 10.86
N PRO A 226 2.73 -22.84 10.22
CA PRO A 226 1.42 -23.40 9.98
C PRO A 226 1.43 -24.40 8.82
N GLU A 227 0.74 -25.53 9.01
CA GLU A 227 0.59 -26.55 7.97
C GLU A 227 -0.05 -26.00 6.69
N GLY A 228 0.42 -26.49 5.53
CA GLY A 228 -0.08 -26.09 4.22
C GLY A 228 0.49 -24.75 3.71
N TRP A 229 1.45 -24.16 4.41
CA TRP A 229 2.14 -22.95 3.99
C TRP A 229 3.61 -23.18 3.70
N GLU A 230 4.10 -22.52 2.66
CA GLU A 230 5.52 -22.27 2.48
C GLU A 230 5.90 -21.00 3.24
N VAL A 231 6.71 -21.13 4.28
CA VAL A 231 7.18 -20.01 5.11
C VAL A 231 8.57 -19.57 4.64
N VAL A 232 8.68 -18.33 4.18
CA VAL A 232 9.94 -17.71 3.77
C VAL A 232 10.33 -16.65 4.78
N TYR A 233 11.44 -16.86 5.47
CA TYR A 233 11.96 -15.90 6.45
C TYR A 233 12.78 -14.82 5.76
N LEU A 234 12.57 -13.58 6.19
CA LEU A 234 13.29 -12.40 5.70
C LEU A 234 14.05 -11.73 6.83
N ASP A 235 15.25 -11.22 6.54
CA ASP A 235 15.97 -10.32 7.44
C ASP A 235 15.38 -8.90 7.41
N GLU A 236 15.98 -7.99 8.18
CA GLU A 236 15.54 -6.60 8.28
C GLU A 236 15.67 -5.87 6.94
N GLU A 237 16.62 -6.25 6.09
CA GLU A 237 16.84 -5.70 4.75
C GLU A 237 15.96 -6.37 3.68
N GLY A 238 15.18 -7.39 4.04
CA GLY A 238 14.29 -8.14 3.15
C GLY A 238 14.98 -9.23 2.31
N ASN A 239 16.21 -9.62 2.64
CA ASN A 239 16.85 -10.81 2.07
C ASN A 239 16.19 -12.08 2.60
N ILE A 240 16.12 -13.11 1.76
CA ILE A 240 15.68 -14.43 2.18
C ILE A 240 16.76 -15.05 3.07
N ILE A 241 16.37 -15.42 4.28
CA ILE A 241 17.20 -16.20 5.20
C ILE A 241 17.05 -17.67 4.79
N PRO A 242 18.14 -18.38 4.46
CA PRO A 242 18.08 -19.81 4.24
C PRO A 242 17.52 -20.48 5.49
N SER A 243 16.42 -21.20 5.35
CA SER A 243 15.99 -22.09 6.41
C SER A 243 16.90 -23.30 6.36
N ASP A 244 17.85 -23.40 7.28
CA ASP A 244 18.53 -24.67 7.57
C ASP A 244 17.45 -25.63 8.12
N ARG A 245 16.78 -26.36 7.22
CA ARG A 245 15.85 -27.43 7.58
C ARG A 245 16.58 -28.75 7.61
#